data_AF-A0AB34ZDH3-F1
#
_entry.id   AF-A0AB34ZDH3-F1
#
_cell.length_a   1.000
_cell.length_b   1.000
_cell.length_c   1.000
_cell.angle_alpha   90.00
_cell.angle_beta   90.00
_cell.angle_gamma   90.00
#
_symmetry.space_group_name_H-M   'P 1'
#
loop_
_entity.id
_entity.type
_entity.pdbx_description
1 polymer ?
#
loop_
_entity_poly.entity_id
_entity_poly.type
_entity_poly.pdbx_seq_one_letter_code
_entity_poly.pdbx_strand_id
1 'polypeptide(L)'
;MTLNPTNLSRPEAYYEKLLRKRYAAAVRKRGLCAFCSCRDRTLGIVHCQGNESRQMGMCQDDGRLPQFRLDDETLEEFRHAA
;
A
#
# COMPACT_ATOMS: atom_id res chain seq x y z
N MET A 1 20.15 -19.31 13.61
CA MET A 1 18.75 -19.31 14.06
C MET A 1 18.35 -17.86 14.36
N THR A 2 17.69 -17.18 13.43
CA THR A 2 17.22 -15.81 13.65
C THR A 2 15.84 -15.86 14.32
N LEU A 3 15.85 -15.88 15.65
CA LEU A 3 14.64 -15.75 16.46
C LEU A 3 14.13 -14.30 16.30
N ASN A 4 13.05 -14.12 15.54
CA ASN A 4 12.31 -12.87 15.34
C ASN A 4 13.15 -11.61 15.01
N PRO A 5 13.38 -11.30 13.71
CA PRO A 5 14.06 -10.06 13.32
C PRO A 5 13.33 -8.78 13.77
N THR A 6 12.06 -8.89 14.15
CA THR A 6 11.20 -7.76 14.57
C THR A 6 11.07 -7.59 16.09
N ASN A 7 11.63 -8.48 16.92
CA ASN A 7 11.52 -8.44 18.40
C ASN A 7 10.06 -8.31 18.95
N LEU A 8 9.05 -8.74 18.19
CA LEU A 8 7.65 -8.63 18.61
C LEU A 8 7.27 -9.74 19.59
N SER A 9 6.44 -9.39 20.58
CA SER A 9 5.77 -10.38 21.41
C SER A 9 4.80 -11.23 20.57
N ARG A 10 4.42 -12.41 21.09
CA ARG A 10 3.47 -13.31 20.41
C ARG A 10 2.15 -12.62 20.00
N PRO A 11 1.50 -11.84 20.88
CA PRO A 11 0.29 -11.08 20.51
C PRO A 11 0.54 -10.06 19.39
N GLU A 12 1.65 -9.33 19.45
CA GLU A 12 2.00 -8.31 18.44
C GLU A 12 2.29 -8.93 17.08
N ALA A 13 3.03 -10.05 17.03
CA ALA A 13 3.31 -10.77 15.79
C ALA A 13 2.03 -11.34 15.15
N TYR A 14 1.06 -11.79 15.96
CA TYR A 14 -0.24 -12.22 15.47
C TYR A 14 -1.01 -11.05 14.84
N TYR A 15 -1.04 -9.90 15.53
CA TYR A 15 -1.73 -8.71 15.06
C TYR A 15 -1.11 -8.16 13.77
N GLU A 16 0.21 -8.07 13.68
CA GLU A 16 0.93 -7.68 12.46
C GLU A 16 0.58 -8.60 11.29
N LYS A 17 0.57 -9.93 11.50
CA LYS A 17 0.19 -10.90 10.47
C LYS A 17 -1.25 -10.69 9.98
N LEU A 18 -2.17 -10.35 10.88
CA LEU A 18 -3.56 -10.05 10.53
C LEU A 18 -3.65 -8.76 9.70
N LEU A 19 -2.94 -7.70 10.09
CA LEU A 19 -2.91 -6.44 9.36
C LEU A 19 -2.32 -6.59 7.96
N ARG A 20 -1.20 -7.31 7.79
CA ARG A 20 -0.63 -7.60 6.46
C ARG A 20 -1.62 -8.33 5.56
N LYS A 21 -2.38 -9.28 6.10
CA LYS A 21 -3.44 -9.98 5.36
C LYS A 21 -4.57 -9.04 4.94
N ARG A 22 -5.00 -8.13 5.83
CA ARG A 22 -6.01 -7.10 5.53
C ARG A 22 -5.53 -6.17 4.43
N TYR A 23 -4.30 -5.68 4.51
CA TYR A 23 -3.71 -4.83 3.48
C TYR A 23 -3.67 -5.55 2.12
N ALA A 24 -3.16 -6.79 2.07
CA ALA A 24 -3.13 -7.58 0.84
C ALA A 24 -4.54 -7.86 0.27
N ALA A 25 -5.56 -8.01 1.11
CA ALA A 25 -6.94 -8.14 0.66
C ALA A 25 -7.48 -6.82 0.09
N ALA A 26 -7.17 -5.68 0.73
CA ALA A 26 -7.57 -4.35 0.28
C ALA A 26 -6.93 -4.02 -1.08
N VAL A 27 -5.63 -4.29 -1.25
CA VAL A 27 -4.89 -4.12 -2.52
C VAL A 27 -5.52 -4.97 -3.64
N ARG A 28 -5.86 -6.24 -3.37
CA ARG A 28 -6.53 -7.10 -4.37
C ARG A 28 -7.90 -6.59 -4.79
N LYS A 29 -8.65 -5.97 -3.87
CA LYS A 29 -10.01 -5.48 -4.13
C LYS A 29 -10.04 -4.15 -4.87
N ARG A 30 -9.14 -3.22 -4.52
CA ARG A 30 -9.21 -1.81 -4.97
C ARG A 30 -8.07 -1.42 -5.90
N GLY A 31 -7.02 -2.22 -5.98
CA GLY A 31 -5.78 -1.89 -6.68
C GLY A 31 -4.86 -1.01 -5.84
N LEU A 32 -3.57 -1.06 -6.12
CA LEU A 32 -2.54 -0.34 -5.37
C LEU A 32 -2.73 1.19 -5.44
N CYS A 33 -3.08 1.71 -6.63
CA CYS A 33 -3.27 3.14 -6.85
C CYS A 33 -4.39 3.75 -6.00
N ALA A 34 -5.34 2.95 -5.50
CA ALA A 34 -6.40 3.41 -4.61
C ALA A 34 -5.91 3.90 -3.24
N PHE A 35 -4.66 3.58 -2.88
CA PHE A 35 -4.03 3.93 -1.60
C PHE A 35 -2.90 4.95 -1.76
N CYS A 36 -2.68 5.44 -2.98
CA CYS A 36 -1.62 6.39 -3.25
C CYS A 36 -2.07 7.81 -2.90
N SER A 37 -1.19 8.62 -2.31
CA SER A 37 -1.38 10.07 -2.12
C SER A 37 -1.26 10.85 -3.43
N CYS A 38 -0.50 10.33 -4.40
CA CYS A 38 -0.36 10.90 -5.75
C CYS A 38 -1.41 10.34 -6.73
N ARG A 39 -2.62 10.00 -6.24
CA ARG A 39 -3.71 9.48 -7.08
C ARG A 39 -4.58 10.60 -7.60
N ASP A 40 -5.20 10.33 -8.75
CA ASP A 40 -6.29 11.12 -9.29
C ASP A 40 -7.40 10.18 -9.78
N ARG A 41 -8.61 10.72 -10.00
CA ARG A 41 -9.78 9.94 -10.39
C ARG A 41 -10.51 10.58 -11.56
N THR A 42 -10.42 9.94 -12.72
CA THR A 42 -11.14 10.34 -13.93
C THR A 42 -12.20 9.30 -14.27
N LEU A 43 -13.44 9.73 -14.45
CA LEU A 43 -14.58 8.86 -14.81
C LEU A 43 -14.73 7.62 -13.90
N GLY A 44 -14.43 7.79 -12.61
CA GLY A 44 -14.53 6.70 -11.63
C GLY A 44 -13.30 5.80 -11.53
N ILE A 45 -12.34 5.90 -12.46
CA ILE A 45 -11.11 5.10 -12.52
C ILE A 45 -9.99 5.81 -11.76
N VAL A 46 -9.29 5.10 -10.88
CA VAL A 46 -8.14 5.63 -10.13
C VAL A 46 -6.85 5.43 -10.92
N HIS A 47 -6.08 6.50 -11.08
CA HIS A 47 -4.80 6.49 -11.79
C HIS A 47 -3.78 7.42 -11.13
N CYS A 48 -2.54 7.41 -11.63
CA CYS A 48 -1.51 8.33 -11.18
C CYS A 48 -1.86 9.79 -11.57
N GLN A 49 -1.65 10.73 -10.66
CA GLN A 49 -1.87 12.15 -10.92
C GLN A 49 -0.97 12.64 -12.07
N GLY A 50 -1.58 13.31 -13.05
CA GLY A 50 -0.88 13.81 -14.24
C GLY A 50 -0.44 12.74 -15.24
N ASN A 51 -0.77 11.46 -15.02
CA ASN A 51 -0.48 10.39 -15.97
C ASN A 51 -1.48 9.23 -15.87
N GLU A 52 -2.59 9.34 -16.60
CA GLU A 52 -3.67 8.35 -16.65
C GLU A 52 -3.26 6.97 -17.17
N SER A 53 -2.19 6.91 -17.99
CA SER A 53 -1.66 5.65 -18.53
C SER A 53 -0.95 4.83 -17.46
N ARG A 54 -0.48 5.46 -16.38
CA ARG A 54 0.21 4.80 -15.27
C ARG A 54 -0.79 4.23 -14.27
N GLN A 55 -1.32 3.06 -14.60
CA GLN A 55 -2.23 2.27 -13.76
C GLN A 55 -1.50 1.11 -13.07
N MET A 56 -2.18 0.43 -12.15
CA MET A 56 -1.72 -0.82 -11.52
C MET A 56 -0.37 -0.74 -10.79
N GLY A 57 0.06 0.44 -10.35
CA GLY A 57 1.30 0.57 -9.57
C GLY A 57 2.58 0.56 -10.40
N MET A 58 2.52 0.72 -11.73
CA MET A 58 3.71 0.77 -12.60
C MET A 58 4.82 1.72 -12.14
N CYS A 59 4.48 2.73 -11.32
CA CYS A 59 5.44 3.63 -10.68
C CYS A 59 6.43 2.97 -9.70
N GLN A 60 6.18 1.74 -9.27
CA GLN A 60 7.13 0.96 -8.48
C GLN A 60 8.18 0.29 -9.36
N ASP A 61 7.86 0.02 -10.63
CA ASP A 61 8.69 -0.76 -11.54
C ASP A 61 9.43 0.10 -12.58
N ASP A 62 8.83 1.21 -13.01
CA ASP A 62 9.33 2.02 -14.13
C ASP A 62 10.36 3.09 -13.74
N GLY A 63 10.58 3.31 -12.43
CA GLY A 63 11.50 4.32 -11.89
C GLY A 63 11.11 5.78 -12.19
N ARG A 64 9.93 6.03 -12.75
CA ARG A 64 9.46 7.37 -13.13
C ARG A 64 8.70 8.04 -11.98
N LEU A 65 8.86 9.36 -11.84
CA LEU A 65 8.14 10.14 -10.82
C LEU A 65 6.70 10.47 -11.26
N PRO A 66 5.74 10.67 -10.32
CA PRO A 66 5.89 10.51 -8.87
C PRO A 66 5.96 9.04 -8.45
N GLN A 67 6.73 8.76 -7.39
CA GLN A 67 6.81 7.43 -6.78
C GLN A 67 5.59 7.16 -5.91
N PHE A 68 5.22 5.88 -5.82
CA PHE A 68 4.15 5.41 -4.94
C PHE A 68 4.40 5.84 -3.49
N ARG A 69 3.41 6.48 -2.89
CA ARG A 69 3.40 6.85 -1.46
C ARG A 69 2.01 6.60 -0.93
N LEU A 70 1.91 5.87 0.18
CA LEU A 70 0.63 5.68 0.85
C LEU A 70 0.05 7.04 1.27
N ASP A 71 -1.28 7.20 1.16
CA ASP A 71 -1.96 8.34 1.76
C ASP A 71 -2.00 8.23 3.30
N ASP A 72 -2.22 9.36 3.97
CA ASP A 72 -2.14 9.46 5.42
C ASP A 72 -3.16 8.56 6.13
N GLU A 73 -4.38 8.43 5.59
CA GLU A 73 -5.43 7.57 6.13
C GLU A 73 -5.01 6.09 6.06
N THR A 74 -4.40 5.69 4.95
CA THR A 74 -3.88 4.32 4.76
C THR A 74 -2.65 4.07 5.65
N LEU A 75 -1.77 5.06 5.81
CA LEU A 75 -0.65 4.97 6.75
C LEU A 75 -1.13 4.83 8.20
N GLU A 76 -2.22 5.49 8.56
CA GLU A 76 -2.82 5.33 9.89
C GLU A 76 -3.46 3.94 10.05
N GLU A 77 -4.24 3.49 9.06
CA GLU A 77 -4.90 2.16 9.09
C GLU A 77 -3.88 1.01 9.12
N PHE A 78 -2.74 1.17 8.44
CA PHE A 78 -1.73 0.12 8.25
C PHE A 78 -0.36 0.45 8.84
N ARG A 79 -0.27 1.39 9.79
CA ARG A 79 0.96 1.82 10.49
C ARG A 79 1.86 0.67 10.96
N HIS A 80 1.25 -0.46 11.34
CA HIS A 80 1.94 -1.63 11.85
C HIS A 80 2.05 -2.77 10.82
N ALA A 81 1.75 -2.51 9.54
CA ALA A 81 1.66 -3.50 8.48
C ALA A 81 2.55 -3.20 7.26
N ALA A 82 3.07 -1.98 7.15
CA ALA A 82 3.88 -1.48 6.04
C ALA A 82 5.38 -1.65 6.29
#